data_AF-A0A953D6W6-F1
#
_entry.id   AF-A0A953D6W6-F1
#
_cell.length_a   1.000
_cell.length_b   1.000
_cell.length_c   1.000
_cell.angle_alpha   90.00
_cell.angle_beta   90.00
_cell.angle_gamma   90.00
#
_symmetry.space_group_name_H-M   'P 1'
#
loop_
_entity.id
_entity.type
_entity.pdbx_description
1 polymer ?
#
loop_
_entity_poly.entity_id
_entity_poly.type
_entity_poly.pdbx_seq_one_letter_code
_entity_poly.pdbx_strand_id
1 'polypeptide(L)' 'AVTIVPVSQMLTTQQAADILNVSRPFLISLLDKGKIQHTKVGRHRRIKAEHLFDYKRQRDERRSHALAELAELDAERL' A
#
# COMPACT_ATOMS: atom_id res chain seq x y z
N ALA A 1 7.60 -18.73 5.22
CA ALA A 1 7.23 -18.28 6.58
C ALA A 1 6.10 -17.26 6.47
N VAL A 2 5.12 -17.29 7.37
CA VAL A 2 4.05 -16.28 7.43
C VAL A 2 4.40 -15.28 8.53
N THR A 3 4.41 -14.00 8.21
CA THR A 3 4.72 -12.93 9.19
C THR A 3 3.42 -12.27 9.64
N ILE A 4 3.14 -12.31 10.94
CA ILE A 4 2.01 -11.60 11.55
C ILE A 4 2.51 -10.23 12.01
N VAL A 5 1.86 -9.16 11.54
CA VAL A 5 2.20 -7.77 11.90
C VAL A 5 1.03 -7.18 12.68
N PRO A 6 1.20 -6.83 13.97
CA PRO A 6 0.18 -6.13 14.74
C PRO A 6 -0.21 -4.79 14.09
N VAL A 7 -1.50 -4.47 14.07
CA VAL A 7 -2.03 -3.24 13.44
C VAL A 7 -1.48 -1.94 14.05
N SER A 8 -1.13 -1.97 15.34
CA SER A 8 -0.56 -0.84 16.08
C SER A 8 0.95 -0.67 15.89
N GLN A 9 1.61 -1.61 15.20
CA GLN A 9 3.07 -1.58 15.02
C GLN A 9 3.49 -0.41 14.11
N MET A 10 4.57 0.28 14.50
CA MET A 10 5.25 1.25 13.65
C MET A 10 6.23 0.53 12.73
N LEU A 11 6.05 0.72 11.42
CA LEU A 11 6.88 0.15 10.36
C LEU A 11 7.93 1.14 9.88
N THR A 12 9.11 0.63 9.56
CA THR A 12 10.10 1.36 8.75
C THR A 12 9.61 1.48 7.31
N THR A 13 10.19 2.43 6.55
CA THR A 13 9.90 2.54 5.11
C THR A 13 10.37 1.32 4.31
N GLN A 14 11.35 0.55 4.80
CA GLN A 14 11.74 -0.68 4.14
C GLN A 14 10.68 -1.77 4.35
N GLN A 15 10.32 -2.05 5.61
CA GLN A 15 9.28 -3.05 5.93
C GLN A 15 7.95 -2.75 5.22
N ALA A 16 7.55 -1.48 5.19
CA ALA A 16 6.33 -1.07 4.50
C ALA A 16 6.41 -1.27 2.97
N ALA A 17 7.58 -1.08 2.37
CA ALA A 17 7.78 -1.31 0.94
C ALA A 17 7.73 -2.81 0.64
N ASP A 18 8.36 -3.63 1.48
CA ASP A 18 8.34 -5.08 1.40
C ASP A 18 6.90 -5.61 1.51
N ILE A 19 6.10 -5.13 2.47
CA ILE A 19 4.68 -5.53 2.64
C ILE A 19 3.82 -5.15 1.42
N LEU A 20 4.08 -3.99 0.80
CA LEU A 20 3.33 -3.55 -0.38
C LEU A 20 3.82 -4.20 -1.69
N ASN A 21 4.90 -4.99 -1.64
CA ASN A 21 5.62 -5.53 -2.80
C ASN A 21 6.00 -4.43 -3.80
N VAL A 22 6.63 -3.36 -3.31
CA VAL A 22 7.08 -2.22 -4.13
C VAL A 22 8.50 -1.82 -3.75
N SER A 23 9.14 -1.04 -4.62
CA SER A 23 10.42 -0.44 -4.27
C SER A 23 10.27 0.60 -3.16
N ARG A 24 11.28 0.72 -2.29
CA ARG A 24 11.31 1.75 -1.26
C ARG A 24 11.24 3.19 -1.82
N PRO A 25 11.91 3.55 -2.94
CA PRO A 25 11.73 4.87 -3.55
C PRO A 25 10.29 5.15 -3.96
N PHE A 26 9.59 4.15 -4.51
CA PHE A 26 8.17 4.30 -4.83
C PHE A 26 7.33 4.55 -3.58
N LEU A 27 7.53 3.79 -2.51
CA LEU A 27 6.85 4.04 -1.24
C LEU A 27 7.12 5.47 -0.74
N ILE A 28 8.37 5.94 -0.75
CA ILE A 28 8.69 7.31 -0.33
C ILE A 28 7.90 8.34 -1.16
N SER A 29 7.78 8.14 -2.48
CA SER A 29 6.97 9.01 -3.32
C SER A 29 5.49 9.05 -2.90
N LEU A 30 4.93 7.95 -2.39
CA LEU A 30 3.57 7.91 -1.87
C LEU A 30 3.44 8.70 -0.56
N LEU A 31 4.44 8.60 0.32
CA LEU A 31 4.48 9.35 1.57
C LEU A 31 4.60 10.86 1.32
N ASP A 32 5.45 11.25 0.37
CA ASP A 32 5.63 12.65 -0.01
C ASP A 32 4.38 13.24 -0.67
N LYS A 33 3.62 12.42 -1.41
CA LYS A 33 2.31 12.77 -1.97
C LYS A 33 1.17 12.72 -0.95
N GLY A 34 1.45 12.42 0.33
CA GLY A 34 0.44 12.32 1.38
C GLY A 34 -0.54 11.15 1.22
N LYS A 35 -0.23 10.16 0.37
CA LYS A 35 -1.13 9.03 0.10
C LYS A 35 -1.20 8.02 1.23
N ILE A 36 -0.20 8.00 2.11
CA ILE A 36 -0.17 7.17 3.31
C ILE A 36 0.28 8.05 4.47
N GLN A 37 -0.51 8.06 5.54
CA GLN A 37 -0.16 8.78 6.76
C GLN A 37 1.12 8.19 7.36
N HIS A 38 2.02 9.08 7.77
CA HIS A 38 3.28 8.71 8.37
C HIS A 38 3.71 9.79 9.36
N THR A 39 4.58 9.42 10.29
CA THR A 39 5.20 10.36 11.22
C THR A 39 6.72 10.31 11.08
N LYS A 40 7.40 11.34 11.60
CA LYS A 40 8.86 11.34 11.74
C LYS A 40 9.23 11.01 13.17
N VAL A 41 10.15 10.06 13.34
CA VAL A 41 10.83 9.78 14.61
C VAL A 41 12.30 10.11 14.40
N GLY A 42 12.72 11.26 14.92
CA GLY A 42 13.99 11.87 14.54
C GLY A 42 14.05 12.11 13.03
N ARG A 43 15.08 11.56 12.37
CA ARG A 43 15.28 11.69 10.91
C ARG A 43 14.52 10.67 10.08
N HIS A 44 13.93 9.64 10.70
CA HIS A 44 13.33 8.53 9.98
C HIS A 44 11.81 8.64 9.92
N ARG A 45 11.24 8.30 8.76
CA ARG A 45 9.79 8.12 8.62
C ARG A 45 9.37 6.77 9.22
N ARG A 46 8.21 6.77 9.85
CA ARG A 46 7.54 5.60 10.41
C ARG A 46 6.07 5.61 10.00
N ILE A 47 5.55 4.45 9.65
CA ILE A 47 4.18 4.27 9.16
C ILE A 47 3.49 3.30 10.10
N LYS A 48 2.33 3.65 10.65
CA LYS A 48 1.55 2.67 11.40
C LYS A 48 1.05 1.59 10.44
N ALA A 49 1.09 0.33 10.86
CA ALA A 49 0.63 -0.78 10.03
C ALA A 49 -0.83 -0.58 9.57
N GLU A 50 -1.70 -0.04 10.43
CA GLU A 50 -3.09 0.33 10.06
C GLU A 50 -3.16 1.18 8.78
N HIS A 51 -2.40 2.28 8.71
CA HIS A 51 -2.42 3.19 7.56
C HIS A 51 -1.85 2.55 6.28
N LEU A 52 -0.85 1.67 6.44
CA LEU A 52 -0.29 0.93 5.31
C LEU A 52 -1.32 -0.04 4.72
N PHE A 53 -2.03 -0.77 5.59
CA PHE A 53 -3.03 -1.74 5.17
C PHE A 53 -4.30 -1.08 4.64
N ASP A 54 -4.69 0.10 5.15
CA ASP A 54 -5.77 0.91 4.56
C ASP A 54 -5.45 1.30 3.12
N TYR A 55 -4.24 1.81 2.88
CA TYR A 55 -3.79 2.13 1.53
C TYR A 55 -3.76 0.89 0.63
N LYS A 56 -3.27 -0.25 1.15
CA LYS A 56 -3.22 -1.51 0.39
C LYS A 56 -4.61 -1.94 -0.05
N ARG A 57 -5.60 -1.94 0.86
CA ARG A 57 -6.99 -2.30 0.56
C ARG A 57 -7.56 -1.42 -0.55
N GLN A 58 -7.50 -0.09 -0.40
CA GLN A 58 -8.00 0.85 -1.41
C GLN A 58 -7.29 0.73 -2.76
N ARG A 59 -5.99 0.38 -2.76
CA ARG A 59 -5.23 0.15 -3.99
C ARG A 59 -5.71 -1.13 -4.69
N ASP A 60 -5.89 -2.20 -3.94
CA ASP A 60 -6.24 -3.50 -4.47
C ASP A 60 -7.70 -3.52 -4.95
N GLU A 61 -8.62 -2.84 -4.25
CA GLU A 61 -10.01 -2.61 -4.69
C GLU A 61 -10.08 -1.88 -6.04
N ARG A 62 -9.35 -0.77 -6.18
CA ARG A 62 -9.29 -0.03 -7.46
C ARG A 62 -8.74 -0.88 -8.61
N ARG A 63 -7.73 -1.72 -8.33
CA ARG A 63 -7.20 -2.65 -9.32
C ARG A 63 -8.22 -3.71 -9.71
N SER A 64 -8.91 -4.28 -8.72
CA SER A 64 -9.95 -5.27 -8.96
C SER A 64 -11.09 -4.71 -9.80
N HIS A 65 -11.54 -3.48 -9.50
CA HIS A 65 -12.60 -2.82 -10.27
C HIS A 65 -12.19 -2.57 -11.72
N ALA A 66 -10.98 -2.05 -11.95
CA ALA A 66 -10.48 -1.81 -13.31
C ALA A 66 -10.35 -3.13 -14.10
N LEU A 67 -9.94 -4.22 -13.46
CA LEU A 67 -9.88 -5.54 -14.10
C LEU A 67 -11.28 -6.09 -14.42
N ALA A 68 -12.26 -5.88 -13.54
CA ALA A 68 -13.64 -6.29 -13.79
C ALA A 68 -14.24 -5.53 -14.98
N GLU A 69 -14.03 -4.21 -15.05
CA GLU A 69 -14.48 -3.37 -16.18
C GLU A 69 -13.87 -3.83 -17.51
N LEU A 70 -12.57 -4.15 -17.54
CA LEU A 70 -11.93 -4.71 -18.74
C LEU A 70 -12.52 -6.07 -19.13
N ALA A 71 -12.80 -6.94 -18.16
CA ALA A 71 -13.39 -8.25 -18.43
C ALA A 71 -14.84 -8.16 -18.94
N GLU A 72 -15.62 -7.21 -18.44
CA GLU A 72 -16.98 -6.93 -18.93
C GLU A 72 -16.96 -6.43 -20.38
N LEU A 73 -16.08 -5.48 -20.71
CA LEU A 73 -15.93 -4.96 -22.07
C LEU A 73 -15.51 -6.04 -23.08
N ASP A 74 -14.61 -6.95 -22.68
CA ASP A 74 -14.22 -8.08 -23.52
C ASP A 74 -15.37 -9.08 -23.72
N ALA A 75 -16.19 -9.31 -22.68
CA ALA A 75 -17.34 -10.21 -22.75
C ALA A 75 -18.50 -9.66 -23.61
N GLU A 76 -18.71 -8.34 -23.64
CA GLU A 76 -19.72 -7.69 -24.50
C GLU A 76 -19.35 -7.72 -25.99
N ARG A 77 -18.09 -8.00 -26.31
CA ARG A 77 -17.55 -8.00 -27.67
C ARG A 77 -17.59 -9.37 -28.36
N LEU A 78 -17.95 -10.42 -27.62
CA LEU A 78 -18.11 -11.80 -28.07
C LEU A 78 -19.59 -12.16 -28.26
#